data_AF-A0A9D7YNG4-F1
#
_entry.id   AF-A0A9D7YNG4-F1
#
_cell.length_a   1.000
_cell.length_b   1.000
_cell.length_c   1.000
_cell.angle_alpha   90.00
_cell.angle_beta   90.00
_cell.angle_gamma   90.00
#
_symmetry.space_group_name_H-M   'P 1'
#
loop_
_entity.id
_entity.type
_entity.pdbx_description
1 polymer ?
#
loop_
_entity_poly.entity_id
_entity_poly.type
_entity_poly.pdbx_seq_one_letter_code
_entity_poly.pdbx_strand_id
1 'polypeptide(L)'
;MDMVTTPPPPIGEEINGPGRAYFDHVVTDNILDALIELAAEVWTTRDRVSVLETVLAEQGIDAAALVEAPIPSPEQAAERKARREAFVAQIFNSFSRRTQ
;
A
#
# COMPACT_ATOMS: atom_id res chain seq x y z
N MET A 1 -40.68 4.41 -17.28
CA MET A 1 -39.79 3.41 -16.67
C MET A 1 -39.01 4.19 -15.64
N ASP A 2 -39.52 4.20 -14.40
CA ASP A 2 -39.00 5.07 -13.35
C ASP A 2 -37.63 4.58 -12.91
N MET A 3 -36.62 5.41 -13.12
CA MET A 3 -35.31 5.21 -12.52
C MET A 3 -35.44 5.45 -11.02
N VAL A 4 -35.51 4.36 -10.26
CA VAL A 4 -35.33 4.41 -8.81
C VAL A 4 -33.92 4.94 -8.54
N THR A 5 -33.82 6.22 -8.23
CA THR A 5 -32.59 6.83 -7.71
C THR A 5 -32.49 6.45 -6.24
N THR A 6 -31.88 5.31 -5.94
CA THR A 6 -31.53 4.96 -4.58
C THR A 6 -30.63 6.07 -4.02
N PRO A 7 -30.96 6.65 -2.84
CA PRO A 7 -30.12 7.68 -2.25
C PRO A 7 -28.70 7.12 -2.01
N PRO A 8 -27.65 7.93 -2.17
CA PRO A 8 -26.30 7.48 -1.84
C PRO A 8 -26.26 7.02 -0.38
N PRO A 9 -25.56 5.92 -0.08
CA PRO A 9 -25.47 5.41 1.28
C PRO A 9 -24.93 6.50 2.22
N PRO A 10 -25.39 6.54 3.48
CA PRO A 10 -24.92 7.51 4.45
C PRO A 10 -23.41 7.36 4.67
N ILE A 11 -22.70 8.49 4.61
CA ILE A 11 -21.25 8.56 4.78
C ILE A 11 -20.87 7.87 6.11
N GLY A 12 -20.07 6.80 6.03
CA GLY A 12 -19.68 5.98 7.17
C GLY A 12 -20.17 4.52 7.11
N GLU A 13 -21.18 4.19 6.30
CA GLU A 13 -21.51 2.80 5.97
C GLU A 13 -20.48 2.17 5.03
N GLU A 14 -19.65 2.93 4.30
CA GLU A 14 -18.60 2.33 3.47
C GLU A 14 -17.46 1.74 4.30
N ILE A 15 -17.29 2.21 5.55
CA ILE A 15 -16.25 1.73 6.48
C ILE A 15 -16.71 0.51 7.29
N ASN A 16 -18.02 0.36 7.53
CA ASN A 16 -18.60 -0.73 8.35
C ASN A 16 -19.67 -1.58 7.62
N GLY A 17 -19.93 -1.31 6.34
CA GLY A 17 -20.87 -2.00 5.49
C GLY A 17 -20.20 -3.05 4.60
N PRO A 18 -20.93 -3.68 3.66
CA PRO A 18 -20.45 -4.87 2.96
C PRO A 18 -19.30 -4.62 1.96
N GLY A 19 -18.80 -3.39 1.81
CA GLY A 19 -17.83 -3.02 0.77
C GLY A 19 -18.47 -2.89 -0.62
N ARG A 20 -17.66 -2.64 -1.66
CA ARG A 20 -18.15 -2.65 -3.05
C ARG A 20 -18.26 -4.10 -3.54
N ALA A 21 -19.42 -4.49 -4.06
CA ALA A 21 -19.62 -5.85 -4.58
C ALA A 21 -19.32 -5.91 -6.10
N TYR A 22 -18.16 -6.44 -6.48
CA TYR A 22 -17.78 -6.70 -7.86
C TYR A 22 -17.89 -8.19 -8.21
N PHE A 23 -17.75 -9.08 -7.22
CA PHE A 23 -17.75 -10.54 -7.38
C PHE A 23 -18.80 -11.22 -6.48
N ASP A 24 -19.05 -12.50 -6.73
CA ASP A 24 -20.03 -13.30 -5.97
C ASP A 24 -19.61 -13.56 -4.51
N HIS A 25 -18.31 -13.39 -4.20
CA HIS A 25 -17.76 -13.59 -2.87
C HIS A 25 -17.19 -12.28 -2.33
N VAL A 26 -17.80 -11.78 -1.26
CA VAL A 26 -17.41 -10.52 -0.58
C VAL A 26 -15.94 -10.51 -0.13
N VAL A 27 -15.35 -11.68 0.13
CA VAL A 27 -13.93 -11.81 0.49
C VAL A 27 -13.03 -11.42 -0.69
N THR A 28 -13.41 -11.77 -1.92
CA THR A 28 -12.67 -11.41 -3.13
C THR A 28 -12.71 -9.91 -3.37
N ASP A 29 -13.88 -9.29 -3.14
CA ASP A 29 -14.05 -7.84 -3.24
C ASP A 29 -13.21 -7.10 -2.21
N ASN A 30 -13.25 -7.53 -0.95
CA ASN A 30 -12.44 -6.92 0.13
C ASN A 30 -10.93 -7.05 -0.13
N ILE A 31 -10.48 -8.16 -0.73
CA ILE A 31 -9.08 -8.33 -1.13
C ILE A 31 -8.73 -7.36 -2.28
N LEU A 32 -9.62 -7.17 -3.24
CA LEU A 32 -9.40 -6.24 -4.35
C LEU A 32 -9.33 -4.80 -3.85
N ASP A 33 -10.24 -4.38 -2.98
CA ASP A 33 -10.25 -3.05 -2.38
C ASP A 33 -8.95 -2.81 -1.59
N ALA A 34 -8.53 -3.77 -0.74
CA ALA A 34 -7.27 -3.69 -0.01
C ALA A 34 -6.04 -3.61 -0.94
N LEU A 35 -6.06 -4.30 -2.08
CA LEU A 35 -4.97 -4.23 -3.07
C LEU A 35 -4.92 -2.87 -3.77
N ILE A 36 -6.07 -2.27 -4.08
CA ILE A 36 -6.16 -0.94 -4.68
C ILE A 36 -5.64 0.11 -3.70
N GLU A 37 -6.06 0.05 -2.44
CA GLU A 37 -5.57 0.94 -1.39
C GLU A 37 -4.06 0.81 -1.19
N LEU A 38 -3.55 -0.43 -1.13
CA LEU A 38 -2.12 -0.68 -1.01
C LEU A 38 -1.34 -0.13 -2.23
N ALA A 39 -1.87 -0.30 -3.45
CA ALA A 39 -1.26 0.25 -4.65
C ALA A 39 -1.19 1.79 -4.61
N ALA A 40 -2.26 2.44 -4.12
CA ALA A 40 -2.30 3.89 -3.95
C ALA A 40 -1.26 4.37 -2.93
N GLU A 41 -1.15 3.71 -1.77
CA GLU A 41 -0.15 4.05 -0.74
C GLU A 41 1.29 3.82 -1.21
N VAL A 42 1.54 2.74 -1.97
CA VAL A 42 2.84 2.48 -2.61
C VAL A 42 3.18 3.59 -3.60
N TRP A 43 2.21 4.04 -4.40
CA TRP A 43 2.41 5.16 -5.32
C TRP A 43 2.73 6.45 -4.57
N THR A 44 1.95 6.82 -3.55
CA THR A 44 2.20 8.01 -2.72
C THR A 44 3.61 7.98 -2.12
N THR A 45 4.07 6.82 -1.66
CA THR A 45 5.44 6.66 -1.14
C THR A 45 6.49 6.89 -2.23
N ARG A 46 6.29 6.32 -3.43
CA ARG A 46 7.19 6.52 -4.57
C ARG A 46 7.25 7.97 -5.01
N ASP A 47 6.09 8.63 -5.12
CA ASP A 47 6.00 10.05 -5.49
C ASP A 47 6.75 10.93 -4.49
N ARG A 48 6.58 10.67 -3.19
CA ARG A 48 7.36 11.36 -2.14
C ARG A 48 8.86 11.13 -2.25
N VAL A 49 9.30 9.93 -2.64
CA VAL A 49 10.73 9.65 -2.89
C VAL A 49 11.23 10.45 -4.10
N SER A 50 10.48 10.51 -5.20
CA SER A 50 10.85 11.32 -6.37
C SER A 50 10.92 12.82 -6.06
N VAL A 51 10.00 13.34 -5.25
CA VAL A 51 10.07 14.72 -4.76
C VAL A 51 11.29 14.92 -3.86
N LEU A 52 11.58 13.99 -2.96
CA LEU A 52 12.77 14.05 -2.10
C LEU A 52 14.06 14.05 -2.93
N GLU A 53 14.17 13.21 -3.95
CA GLU A 53 15.31 13.20 -4.88
C GLU A 53 15.48 14.56 -5.58
N THR A 54 14.38 15.18 -6.00
CA THR A 54 14.40 16.52 -6.60
C THR A 54 14.90 17.57 -5.61
N VAL A 55 14.36 17.58 -4.38
CA VAL A 55 14.79 18.50 -3.32
C VAL A 55 16.27 18.30 -2.98
N LEU A 56 16.76 17.06 -2.92
CA LEU A 56 18.16 16.77 -2.66
C LEU A 56 19.06 17.23 -3.81
N ALA A 57 18.62 17.06 -5.07
CA ALA A 57 19.34 17.55 -6.23
C ALA A 57 19.47 19.08 -6.22
N GLU A 58 18.43 19.82 -5.80
CA GLU A 58 18.49 21.27 -5.59
C GLU A 58 19.52 21.68 -4.53
N GLN A 59 19.81 20.80 -3.55
CA GLN A 59 20.87 20.98 -2.56
C GLN A 59 22.24 20.45 -3.02
N GLY A 60 22.36 20.04 -4.29
CA GLY A 60 23.60 19.52 -4.88
C GLY A 60 23.89 18.04 -4.56
N ILE A 61 22.91 17.30 -4.03
CA ILE A 61 23.02 15.87 -3.74
C ILE A 61 22.28 15.09 -4.82
N ASP A 62 23.01 14.38 -5.69
CA ASP A 62 22.43 13.47 -6.69
C ASP A 62 21.98 12.15 -6.03
N ALA A 63 20.88 12.22 -5.27
CA ALA A 63 20.34 11.08 -4.55
C ALA A 63 19.96 9.93 -5.49
N ALA A 64 19.46 10.23 -6.69
CA ALA A 64 19.09 9.22 -7.68
C ALA A 64 20.30 8.36 -8.09
N ALA A 65 21.45 8.97 -8.38
CA ALA A 65 22.67 8.22 -8.64
C ALA A 65 23.22 7.50 -7.40
N LEU A 66 23.14 8.15 -6.23
CA LEU A 66 23.68 7.63 -4.97
C LEU A 66 22.88 6.45 -4.39
N VAL A 67 21.60 6.30 -4.74
CA VAL A 67 20.76 5.17 -4.32
C VAL A 67 21.08 3.90 -5.10
N GLU A 68 21.45 4.03 -6.38
CA GLU A 68 21.76 2.89 -7.27
C GLU A 68 23.23 2.44 -7.20
N ALA A 69 24.14 3.34 -6.79
CA ALA A 69 25.57 3.06 -6.67
C ALA A 69 26.01 2.02 -5.60
N PRO A 70 25.36 1.87 -4.42
CA PRO A 70 25.94 1.10 -3.33
C PRO A 70 25.75 -0.42 -3.49
N ILE A 71 26.85 -1.16 -3.51
CA ILE A 71 26.85 -2.59 -3.19
C ILE A 71 26.73 -2.71 -1.66
N PRO A 72 25.63 -3.27 -1.12
CA PRO A 72 25.46 -3.40 0.33
C PRO A 72 26.58 -4.25 0.93
N SER A 73 27.09 -3.85 2.09
CA SER A 73 27.93 -4.77 2.88
C SER A 73 27.11 -6.02 3.27
N PRO A 74 27.76 -7.16 3.60
CA PRO A 74 27.06 -8.35 4.07
C PRO A 74 26.13 -8.08 5.27
N GLU A 75 26.55 -7.20 6.18
CA GLU A 75 25.77 -6.77 7.34
C GLU A 75 24.54 -5.95 6.93
N GLN A 76 24.71 -4.95 6.04
CA GLN A 76 23.62 -4.14 5.52
C GLN A 76 22.62 -4.99 4.72
N ALA A 77 23.10 -5.97 3.96
CA ALA A 77 22.24 -6.90 3.24
C ALA A 77 21.39 -7.76 4.21
N ALA A 78 21.99 -8.26 5.29
CA ALA A 78 21.29 -9.02 6.33
C ALA A 78 20.23 -8.16 7.04
N GLU A 79 20.56 -6.92 7.39
CA GLU A 79 19.62 -5.99 8.02
C GLU A 79 18.44 -5.66 7.09
N ARG A 80 18.70 -5.39 5.79
CA ARG A 80 17.64 -5.19 4.79
C ARG A 80 16.75 -6.43 4.64
N LYS A 81 17.34 -7.63 4.62
CA LYS A 81 16.59 -8.90 4.57
C LYS A 81 15.67 -9.04 5.77
N ALA A 82 16.17 -8.81 6.98
CA ALA A 82 15.40 -8.89 8.22
C ALA A 82 14.24 -7.88 8.24
N ARG A 83 14.50 -6.61 7.85
CA ARG A 83 13.44 -5.59 7.73
C ARG A 83 12.36 -5.98 6.74
N ARG A 84 12.74 -6.50 5.57
CA ARG A 84 11.79 -6.97 4.55
C ARG A 84 10.94 -8.12 5.08
N GLU A 85 11.56 -9.11 5.72
CA GLU A 85 10.84 -10.26 6.31
C GLU A 85 9.86 -9.82 7.40
N ALA A 86 10.26 -8.89 8.28
CA ALA A 86 9.40 -8.34 9.32
C ALA A 86 8.21 -7.56 8.74
N PHE A 87 8.44 -6.76 7.70
CA PHE A 87 7.39 -6.01 7.01
C PHE A 87 6.36 -6.93 6.34
N VAL A 88 6.85 -7.94 5.60
CA VAL A 88 5.99 -8.97 5.01
C VAL A 88 5.20 -9.70 6.09
N ALA A 89 5.86 -10.16 7.16
CA ALA A 89 5.19 -10.82 8.27
C ALA A 89 4.11 -9.93 8.91
N GLN A 90 4.37 -8.64 9.11
CA GLN A 90 3.40 -7.69 9.66
C GLN A 90 2.15 -7.56 8.79
N ILE A 91 2.33 -7.45 7.46
CA ILE A 91 1.22 -7.37 6.51
C ILE A 91 0.40 -8.66 6.55
N PHE A 92 1.05 -9.83 6.48
CA PHE A 92 0.35 -11.10 6.37
C PHE A 92 -0.16 -11.66 7.70
N ASN A 93 0.29 -11.13 8.84
CA ASN A 93 -0.18 -11.52 10.15
C ASN A 93 -1.68 -11.23 10.33
N SER A 94 -2.23 -10.20 9.68
CA SER A 94 -3.68 -9.91 9.72
C SER A 94 -4.50 -11.06 9.14
N PHE A 95 -4.05 -11.67 8.04
CA PHE A 95 -4.69 -12.83 7.40
C PHE A 95 -4.54 -14.13 8.20
N SER A 96 -3.57 -14.19 9.12
CA SER A 96 -3.31 -15.38 9.96
C SER A 96 -4.10 -15.38 11.28
N ARG A 97 -4.83 -14.30 11.60
CA ARG A 97 -5.69 -14.25 12.79
C ARG A 97 -6.92 -15.13 12.55
N ARG A 98 -7.03 -16.24 13.29
CA ARG A 98 -8.27 -17.01 13.34
C ARG A 98 -9.35 -16.17 14.02
N THR A 99 -10.38 -15.81 13.27
CA THR A 99 -11.68 -15.38 13.83
C THR A 99 -12.29 -16.56 14.57
N GLN A 100 -12.65 -16.34 15.85
CA GLN A 100 -13.49 -17.27 16.60
C GLN A 100 -14.93 -17.18 16.14
#